data_AF-A0A925IT58-F1
#
_entry.id   AF-A0A925IT58-F1
#
_cell.length_a   1.000
_cell.length_b   1.000
_cell.length_c   1.000
_cell.angle_alpha   90.00
_cell.angle_beta   90.00
_cell.angle_gamma   90.00
#
_symmetry.space_group_name_H-M   'P 1'
#
loop_
_entity.id
_entity.type
_entity.pdbx_description
1 polymer ?
#
loop_
_entity_poly.entity_id
_entity_poly.type
_entity_poly.pdbx_seq_one_letter_code
_entity_poly.pdbx_strand_id
1 'polypeptide(L)' 'MSRLKELLQQRVLEDFDLSKEVTDDELLDTIDRLLIDYSKEEYITMEEKQRIRREIFNSIRRLDILQELIEDPNITEIMV' A
#
# COMPACT_ATOMS: atom_id res chain seq x y z
N MET A 1 -8.40 11.57 10.24
CA MET A 1 -7.26 10.65 10.20
C MET A 1 -7.53 9.41 9.35
N SER A 2 -8.61 8.64 9.54
CA SER A 2 -8.84 7.38 8.77
C SER A 2 -9.07 7.56 7.26
N ARG A 3 -9.79 8.61 6.84
CA ARG A 3 -10.13 8.83 5.41
C ARG A 3 -8.92 9.14 4.51
N LEU A 4 -7.94 9.87 5.05
CA LEU A 4 -6.70 10.21 4.33
C LEU A 4 -5.89 8.95 4.04
N LYS A 5 -5.79 8.06 5.02
CA LYS A 5 -5.12 6.78 4.90
C LYS A 5 -5.77 5.91 3.82
N GLU A 6 -7.10 5.78 3.84
CA GLU A 6 -7.83 4.98 2.84
C GLU A 6 -7.63 5.53 1.42
N LEU A 7 -7.72 6.85 1.24
CA LEU A 7 -7.45 7.50 -0.06
C LEU A 7 -6.03 7.25 -0.55
N LEU A 8 -5.05 7.38 0.35
CA LEU A 8 -3.66 7.11 0.02
C LEU A 8 -3.44 5.64 -0.34
N GLN A 9 -4.00 4.72 0.43
CA GLN A 9 -3.93 3.29 0.12
C GLN A 9 -4.55 2.98 -1.24
N GLN A 10 -5.75 3.50 -1.54
CA GLN A 10 -6.36 3.28 -2.85
C GLN A 10 -5.52 3.85 -3.99
N ARG A 11 -4.99 5.08 -3.84
CA ARG A 11 -4.11 5.67 -4.86
C ARG A 11 -2.86 4.83 -5.09
N VAL A 12 -2.22 4.36 -4.02
CA VAL A 12 -1.04 3.52 -4.13
C VAL A 12 -1.41 2.19 -4.82
N LEU A 13 -2.54 1.57 -4.47
CA LEU A 13 -3.02 0.34 -5.12
C LEU A 13 -3.49 0.53 -6.57
N GLU A 14 -3.91 1.73 -6.95
CA GLU A 14 -4.23 2.06 -8.35
C GLU A 14 -2.97 2.32 -9.19
N ASP A 15 -1.94 2.94 -8.60
CA ASP A 15 -0.63 3.15 -9.24
C ASP A 15 0.17 1.83 -9.33
N PHE A 16 0.06 0.97 -8.32
CA PHE A 16 0.67 -0.35 -8.31
C PHE A 16 -0.29 -1.41 -8.80
N ASP A 17 -0.06 -1.86 -10.02
CA ASP A 17 -0.67 -3.07 -10.54
C ASP A 17 -0.18 -4.26 -9.69
N LEU A 18 -1.03 -4.72 -8.75
CA LEU A 18 -0.77 -5.85 -7.84
C LEU A 18 -0.44 -7.16 -8.57
N SER A 19 -0.63 -7.21 -9.89
CA SER A 19 -0.20 -8.31 -10.75
C SER A 19 1.30 -8.31 -11.07
N LYS A 20 2.03 -7.26 -10.69
CA LYS A 20 3.48 -7.12 -10.90
C LYS A 20 4.21 -7.12 -9.57
N GLU A 21 5.38 -7.74 -9.55
CA GLU A 21 6.30 -7.67 -8.40
C GLU A 21 6.68 -6.21 -8.14
N VAL A 22 6.13 -5.64 -7.07
CA VAL A 22 6.47 -4.30 -6.60
C VAL A 22 7.64 -4.40 -5.63
N THR A 23 8.71 -3.64 -5.90
CA THR A 23 9.84 -3.57 -4.98
C THR A 23 9.56 -2.65 -3.80
N ASP A 24 10.18 -2.92 -2.64
CA ASP A 24 10.03 -2.08 -1.45
C ASP A 24 10.42 -0.62 -1.73
N ASP A 25 11.47 -0.40 -2.52
CA ASP A 25 11.95 0.92 -2.89
C ASP A 25 10.92 1.71 -3.71
N GLU A 26 10.30 1.07 -4.71
CA GLU A 26 9.25 1.72 -5.52
C GLU A 26 8.02 2.05 -4.68
N LEU A 27 7.60 1.12 -3.82
CA LEU A 27 6.47 1.33 -2.91
C LEU A 27 6.74 2.51 -1.98
N LEU A 28 7.93 2.57 -1.38
CA LEU A 28 8.33 3.66 -0.48
C LEU A 28 8.39 5.00 -1.21
N ASP A 29 8.94 5.05 -2.43
CA ASP A 29 9.03 6.28 -3.22
C ASP A 29 7.65 6.84 -3.59
N THR A 30 6.72 5.94 -3.92
CA THR A 30 5.33 6.32 -4.24
C THR A 30 4.59 6.84 -3.00
N ILE A 31 4.74 6.16 -1.87
CA ILE A 31 4.19 6.63 -0.59
C ILE A 31 4.76 8.02 -0.23
N ASP A 32 6.05 8.24 -0.48
CA ASP A 32 6.70 9.52 -0.21
C ASP A 32 6.22 10.65 -1.11
N ARG A 33 6.09 10.41 -2.42
CA ARG A 33 5.50 11.38 -3.34
C ARG A 33 4.11 11.80 -2.90
N LEU A 34 3.26 10.83 -2.55
CA LEU A 34 1.91 11.12 -2.08
C LEU A 34 1.91 11.88 -0.74
N LEU A 35 2.73 11.46 0.24
CA LEU A 35 2.86 12.18 1.51
C LEU A 35 3.34 13.62 1.34
N ILE A 36 4.25 13.87 0.40
CA ILE A 36 4.72 15.22 0.09
C ILE A 36 3.57 16.06 -0.46
N ASP A 37 2.80 15.54 -1.42
CA ASP A 37 1.69 16.28 -2.01
C ASP A 37 0.57 16.56 -1.01
N TYR A 38 0.17 15.58 -0.19
CA TYR A 38 -0.81 15.81 0.86
C TYR A 38 -0.30 16.77 1.95
N SER A 39 1.01 16.77 2.22
CA SER A 39 1.59 17.73 3.18
C SER A 39 1.64 19.17 2.69
N LYS A 40 1.38 19.41 1.40
CA LYS A 40 1.19 20.76 0.86
C LYS A 40 -0.24 21.25 1.08
N GLU A 41 -1.21 20.34 1.16
CA GLU A 41 -2.63 20.65 1.38
C GLU A 41 -3.01 20.69 2.86
N GLU A 42 -2.43 19.81 3.69
CA GLU A 42 -2.61 19.80 5.15
C GLU A 42 -1.27 19.94 5.89
N TYR A 43 -1.29 20.63 7.04
CA TYR A 43 -0.11 20.79 7.88
C TYR A 43 0.16 19.48 8.63
N ILE A 44 1.04 18.64 8.07
CA ILE A 44 1.43 17.34 8.63
C ILE A 44 2.85 17.44 9.19
N THR A 45 3.02 17.09 10.46
CA THR A 45 4.33 17.06 11.11
C THR A 45 5.21 15.93 10.58
N MET A 46 6.53 16.03 10.76
CA MET A 46 7.46 14.97 10.33
C MET A 46 7.20 13.62 11.02
N GLU A 47 6.74 13.66 12.28
CA GLU A 47 6.39 12.45 13.03
C GLU A 47 5.15 11.76 12.44
N GLU A 48 4.12 12.54 12.10
CA GLU A 48 2.92 12.02 11.44
C GLU A 48 3.22 11.49 10.04
N LYS A 49 4.09 12.16 9.26
CA LYS A 49 4.53 11.63 7.96
C LYS A 49 5.17 10.26 8.10
N GLN A 50 6.11 10.10 9.04
CA GLN A 50 6.73 8.79 9.29
C GLN A 50 5.73 7.74 9.76
N ARG A 51 4.76 8.12 10.59
CA ARG A 51 3.73 7.19 11.07
C ARG A 51 2.85 6.72 9.91
N ILE A 52 2.34 7.64 9.11
CA ILE A 52 1.49 7.35 7.95
C ILE A 52 2.26 6.53 6.91
N ARG A 53 3.53 6.88 6.63
CA ARG A 53 4.41 6.10 5.74
C ARG A 53 4.49 4.63 6.16
N ARG A 54 4.85 4.37 7.42
CA ARG A 54 4.97 3.02 7.97
C ARG A 54 3.64 2.28 7.97
N GLU A 55 2.54 2.97 8.26
CA GLU A 55 1.21 2.35 8.24
C GLU A 55 0.78 1.95 6.83
N ILE A 56 0.96 2.81 5.83
CA ILE A 56 0.59 2.51 4.44
C ILE A 56 1.44 1.38 3.90
N PHE A 57 2.76 1.45 4.09
CA PHE A 57 3.69 0.40 3.67
C PHE A 57 3.31 -0.96 4.28
N ASN A 58 3.11 -1.02 5.60
CA ASN A 58 2.71 -2.26 6.27
C ASN A 58 1.34 -2.78 5.81
N SER A 59 0.39 -1.89 5.56
CA SER A 59 -0.94 -2.32 5.10
C SER A 59 -0.89 -2.86 3.67
N ILE A 60 -0.09 -2.27 2.78
CA ILE A 60 0.06 -2.75 1.40
C ILE A 60 0.86 -4.03 1.35
N ARG A 61 2.01 -4.11 2.03
CA ARG A 61 2.79 -5.36 2.13
C ARG A 61 1.99 -6.51 2.74
N ARG A 62 1.12 -6.24 3.73
CA ARG A 62 0.21 -7.28 4.22
C ARG A 62 -0.80 -7.73 3.18
N LEU A 63 -1.33 -6.82 2.36
CA LEU A 63 -2.26 -7.16 1.28
C LEU A 63 -1.56 -7.96 0.17
N ASP A 64 -0.34 -7.57 -0.19
CA ASP A 64 0.56 -8.24 -1.15
C ASP A 64 0.88 -9.68 -0.70
N ILE A 65 1.35 -9.84 0.55
CA ILE A 65 1.59 -11.17 1.16
C ILE A 65 0.28 -11.98 1.29
N LEU A 66 -0.85 -11.34 1.58
CA LEU A 66 -2.15 -12.00 1.62
C LEU A 66 -2.60 -12.46 0.24
N GLN A 67 -2.26 -11.74 -0.84
CA GLN A 67 -2.50 -12.18 -2.20
C GLN A 67 -1.60 -13.35 -2.59
N GLU A 68 -0.30 -13.31 -2.30
CA GLU A 68 0.61 -14.44 -2.54
C GLU A 68 0.17 -15.71 -1.79
N LEU A 69 -0.36 -15.59 -0.57
CA LEU A 69 -0.89 -16.72 0.21
C LEU A 69 -2.23 -17.26 -0.31
N ILE A 70 -3.01 -16.45 -1.03
CA ILE A 70 -4.26 -16.88 -1.69
C ILE A 70 -3.97 -17.44 -3.08
N GLU A 71 -2.87 -17.03 -3.72
CA GLU A 71 -2.30 -17.65 -4.92
C GLU A 71 -1.55 -18.96 -4.62
N ASP A 72 -2.00 -19.72 -3.62
CA ASP A 72 -1.62 -21.11 -3.47
C ASP A 72 -2.29 -21.92 -4.60
N PRO A 73 -1.56 -22.51 -5.57
CA PRO A 73 -2.14 -23.33 -6.62
C PRO A 73 -2.71 -24.68 -6.11
N ASN A 74 -2.80 -24.88 -4.78
CA ASN A 74 -3.34 -26.09 -4.17
C ASN A 74 -4.79 -25.99 -3.68
N ILE A 75 -5.59 -25.04 -4.17
CA ILE A 75 -7.01 -25.37 -4.34
C ILE A 75 -7.12 -26.13 -5.65
N THR A 76 -6.69 -27.39 -5.63
CA THR A 76 -7.28 -28.39 -6.52
C THR A 76 -8.76 -28.43 -6.17
N GLU A 77 -9.54 -27.58 -6.83
CA GLU A 77 -10.97 -27.74 -6.98
C GLU A 77 -11.14 -29.08 -7.70
N ILE A 78 -11.25 -30.15 -6.91
CA ILE A 78 -11.86 -31.38 -7.40
C ILE A 78 -13.31 -30.98 -7.65
N MET A 79 -13.60 -30.61 -8.89
CA MET A 79 -14.96 -30.54 -9.40
C MET A 79 -15.51 -31.98 -9.37
N VAL A 80 -16.36 -32.28 -8.39
CA VAL A 80 -17.36 -33.36 -8.45
C VAL A 80 -18.73 -32.73 -8.44
#